data_AF-A0A5M4A7R5-F1
#
_entry.id   AF-A0A5M4A7R5-F1
#
_cell.length_a   1.000
_cell.length_b   1.000
_cell.length_c   1.000
_cell.angle_alpha   90.00
_cell.angle_beta   90.00
_cell.angle_gamma   90.00
#
_symmetry.space_group_name_H-M   'P 1'
#
loop_
_entity.id
_entity.type
_entity.pdbx_description
1 polymer ?
#
loop_
_entity_poly.entity_id
_entity_poly.type
_entity_poly.pdbx_seq_one_letter_code
_entity_poly.pdbx_strand_id
1 'polypeptide(L)' 'MEYGLFDNRLSGEFDYYNKLTSDALIFAPIAEYLEITMGKFLTNKADIRNTGFEFSANWRE' A
#
# COMPACT_ATOMS: atom_id res chain seq x y z
N MET A 1 13.62 -6.57 8.35
CA MET A 1 14.60 -7.46 9.03
C MET A 1 15.93 -7.30 8.33
N GLU A 2 16.94 -6.81 9.03
CA GLU A 2 18.24 -6.50 8.43
C GLU A 2 19.19 -7.70 8.49
N TYR A 3 20.06 -7.84 7.48
CA TYR A 3 21.08 -8.88 7.43
C TYR A 3 22.44 -8.36 6.93
N GLY A 4 23.51 -8.99 7.41
CA GLY A 4 24.89 -8.75 7.00
C GLY A 4 25.70 -10.05 6.98
N LEU A 5 26.34 -10.35 5.85
CA LEU A 5 27.12 -11.57 5.59
C LEU A 5 28.49 -11.21 4.99
N PHE A 6 29.46 -12.13 5.11
CA PHE A 6 30.82 -12.01 4.56
C PHE A 6 31.54 -10.71 4.97
N ASP A 7 31.74 -10.49 6.27
CA ASP A 7 32.31 -9.24 6.83
C ASP A 7 31.58 -7.97 6.35
N ASN A 8 30.24 -8.05 6.31
CA ASN A 8 29.35 -6.99 5.82
C ASN A 8 29.61 -6.58 4.35
N ARG A 9 30.18 -7.47 3.53
CA ARG A 9 30.27 -7.26 2.07
C ARG A 9 28.93 -7.48 1.40
N LEU A 10 28.12 -8.42 1.87
CA LEU A 10 26.72 -8.55 1.48
C LEU A 10 25.85 -8.05 2.63
N SER A 11 25.05 -7.03 2.38
CA SER A 11 24.10 -6.51 3.37
C SER A 11 22.75 -6.27 2.72
N GLY A 12 21.70 -6.11 3.52
CA GLY A 12 20.38 -5.84 3.00
C GLY A 12 19.30 -5.98 4.03
N GLU A 13 18.07 -5.97 3.54
CA GLU A 13 16.88 -6.02 4.36
C GLU A 13 15.80 -6.88 3.68
N PHE A 14 15.03 -7.58 4.49
CA PHE A 14 13.81 -8.26 4.09
C PHE A 14 12.66 -7.89 5.02
N ASP A 15 11.56 -7.42 4.46
CA ASP A 15 10.37 -7.04 5.21
C ASP A 15 9.11 -7.65 4.63
N TYR A 16 8.13 -7.86 5.51
CA TYR A 16 6.75 -8.13 5.14
C TYR A 16 5.89 -6.99 5.68
N TYR A 17 4.98 -6.49 4.85
CA TYR A 17 4.02 -5.48 5.27
C TYR A 17 2.58 -5.92 5.01
N ASN A 18 1.69 -5.48 5.91
CA ASN A 18 0.25 -5.57 5.78
C ASN A 18 -0.34 -4.25 6.27
N LYS A 19 -0.61 -3.34 5.32
CA LYS A 19 -1.08 -1.97 5.58
C LYS A 19 -2.55 -1.88 5.18
N LEU A 20 -3.39 -1.43 6.11
CA LEU A 20 -4.81 -1.16 5.88
C LEU A 20 -5.05 0.34 5.93
N THR A 21 -5.50 0.91 4.83
CA THR A 21 -6.10 2.25 4.81
C THR A 21 -7.59 2.08 4.99
N SER A 22 -8.07 2.35 6.20
CA SER A 22 -9.49 2.29 6.51
C SER A 22 -10.20 3.57 6.14
N ASP A 23 -11.48 3.43 5.78
CA ASP A 23 -12.37 4.55 5.53
C ASP A 23 -11.83 5.56 4.49
N ALA A 24 -11.20 5.03 3.44
CA ALA A 24 -10.58 5.81 2.39
C ALA A 24 -11.61 6.71 1.72
N LEU A 25 -11.23 7.98 1.56
CA LEU A 25 -12.00 9.00 0.88
C LEU A 25 -11.93 8.76 -0.63
N ILE A 26 -13.03 8.30 -1.22
CA ILE A 26 -13.13 7.96 -2.65
C ILE A 26 -14.38 8.58 -3.28
N PHE A 27 -14.37 8.72 -4.60
CA PHE A 27 -15.60 9.01 -5.34
C PHE A 27 -16.45 7.75 -5.42
N ALA A 28 -17.40 7.60 -4.50
CA ALA A 28 -18.33 6.49 -4.49
C ALA A 28 -19.42 6.72 -5.55
N PRO A 29 -19.70 5.74 -6.43
CA PRO A 29 -20.81 5.84 -7.36
C PRO A 29 -22.14 5.84 -6.59
N ILE A 30 -23.10 6.58 -7.11
CA ILE A 30 -24.49 6.61 -6.63
C ILE A 30 -25.42 6.22 -7.76
N ALA A 31 -26.62 5.78 -7.37
CA ALA A 31 -27.65 5.46 -8.34
C ALA A 31 -28.00 6.71 -9.17
N GLU A 32 -28.03 6.54 -10.49
CA GLU A 32 -28.22 7.63 -11.46
C GLU A 32 -29.60 8.30 -11.35
N TYR A 33 -30.62 7.58 -10.84
CA TYR A 33 -31.96 8.13 -10.60
C TYR A 33 -31.98 9.25 -9.53
N LEU A 34 -30.91 9.42 -8.76
CA LEU A 34 -30.81 10.48 -7.75
C LEU A 34 -30.60 11.88 -8.37
N GLU A 35 -30.54 12.01 -9.71
CA GLU A 35 -30.40 13.27 -10.47
C GLU A 35 -29.21 14.15 -10.05
N ILE A 36 -28.21 13.56 -9.38
CA ILE A 36 -26.98 14.26 -9.01
C ILE A 36 -26.07 14.30 -10.24
N THR A 37 -25.70 15.51 -10.66
CA THR A 37 -25.04 15.88 -11.93
C THR A 37 -23.74 15.11 -12.25
N MET A 38 -23.17 14.37 -11.30
CA MET A 38 -21.93 13.61 -11.50
C MET A 38 -22.05 12.09 -11.26
N GLY A 39 -23.19 11.58 -10.78
CA GLY A 39 -23.39 10.15 -10.48
C GLY A 39 -22.41 9.56 -9.45
N LYS A 40 -21.65 10.42 -8.74
CA LYS A 40 -20.67 10.05 -7.71
C LYS A 40 -20.46 11.20 -6.73
N PHE A 41 -20.08 10.87 -5.50
CA PHE A 41 -19.75 11.85 -4.46
C PHE A 41 -18.54 11.40 -3.65
N LEU A 42 -17.76 12.36 -3.14
CA LEU A 42 -16.56 12.09 -2.36
C LEU A 42 -16.96 11.71 -0.93
N THR A 43 -16.64 10.49 -0.53
CA THR A 43 -16.99 9.97 0.80
C THR A 43 -16.07 8.87 1.26
N ASN A 44 -16.02 8.73 2.57
CA ASN A 44 -15.40 7.68 3.35
C ASN A 44 -16.16 6.37 3.12
N LYS A 45 -15.61 5.48 2.28
CA LYS A 45 -16.40 4.35 1.74
C LYS A 45 -15.64 3.04 1.51
N ALA A 46 -14.30 3.07 1.44
CA ALA A 46 -13.54 1.89 1.07
C ALA A 46 -12.41 1.60 2.05
N ASP A 47 -12.20 0.31 2.33
CA ASP A 47 -11.01 -0.18 3.00
C ASP A 47 -10.05 -0.73 1.94
N ILE A 48 -8.81 -0.22 1.93
CA ILE A 48 -7.78 -0.61 0.96
C ILE A 48 -6.66 -1.32 1.71
N ARG A 49 -6.39 -2.57 1.35
CA ARG A 49 -5.29 -3.36 1.92
C ARG A 49 -4.14 -3.48 0.92
N ASN A 50 -2.95 -3.10 1.36
CA ASN A 50 -1.69 -3.32 0.65
C ASN A 50 -0.85 -4.32 1.46
N THR A 51 -0.53 -5.45 0.84
CA THR A 51 0.28 -6.50 1.46
C THR A 51 1.39 -6.92 0.52
N GLY A 52 2.58 -7.15 1.04
CA GLY A 52 3.70 -7.56 0.21
C GLY A 52 4.96 -7.84 0.99
N PHE A 53 5.98 -8.24 0.25
CA PHE A 53 7.33 -8.41 0.74
C PHE A 53 8.23 -7.38 0.07
N GLU A 54 9.16 -6.82 0.83
CA GLU A 54 10.21 -5.93 0.35
C GLU A 54 11.55 -6.62 0.61
N PHE A 55 12.42 -6.62 -0.40
CA PHE A 55 13.75 -7.22 -0.30
C PHE A 55 14.77 -6.28 -0.92
N SER A 56 15.87 -6.05 -0.21
CA SER A 56 17.00 -5.28 -0.69
C SER A 56 18.29 -6.05 -0.44
N ALA A 57 19.22 -5.93 -1.38
CA ALA A 57 20.57 -6.49 -1.27
C ALA A 57 21.58 -5.47 -1.79
N ASN A 58 22.67 -5.31 -1.06
CA ASN A 58 23.78 -4.45 -1.39
C ASN A 58 25.09 -5.25 -1.28
N TRP A 59 25.98 -5.05 -2.26
CA TRP A 59 27.32 -5.63 -2.25
C TRP A 59 28.38 -4.53 -2.18
N ARG A 60 29.33 -4.66 -1.26
CA ARG A 60 30.50 -3.79 -1.12
C ARG A 60 31.77 -4.58 -1.43
N GLU A 61 32.55 -4.06 -2.37
CA GLU A 61 33.86 -4.63 -2.73
C GLU A 61 34.88 -4.51 -1.61
#